data_AF-A0A318CS90-F1
#
_entry.id   AF-A0A318CS90-F1
#
_cell.length_a   1.000
_cell.length_b   1.000
_cell.length_c   1.000
_cell.angle_alpha   90.00
_cell.angle_beta   90.00
_cell.angle_gamma   90.00
#
_symmetry.space_group_name_H-M   'P 1'
#
loop_
_entity.id
_entity.type
_entity.pdbx_description
1 polymer ?
#
loop_
_entity_poly.entity_id
_entity_poly.type
_entity_poly.pdbx_seq_one_letter_code
_entity_poly.pdbx_strand_id
1 'polypeptide(L)' 'MPRLARLDAPGVLHHVMGRGIERKNIFWNDKDRSDFIDRLAGVVEKDADIYSKTGTPVK' A
#
# COMPACT_ATOMS: atom_id res chain seq x y z
N MET A 1 20.69 12.24 8.57
CA MET A 1 19.47 13.08 8.76
C MET A 1 18.49 12.31 9.63
N PRO A 2 18.15 12.79 10.84
CA PRO A 2 17.17 12.12 11.69
C PRO A 2 15.80 12.22 11.02
N ARG A 3 15.21 11.07 10.69
CA ARG A 3 13.82 11.02 10.25
C ARG A 3 12.96 11.19 11.51
N LEU A 4 11.99 12.10 11.49
CA LEU A 4 11.05 12.29 12.59
C LEU A 4 10.33 10.96 12.87
N ALA A 5 9.98 10.70 14.13
CA ALA A 5 9.22 9.51 14.51
C ALA A 5 7.88 9.48 13.75
N ARG A 6 7.41 8.28 13.41
CA ARG A 6 6.06 8.11 12.86
C ARG A 6 5.06 8.48 13.95
N LEU A 7 4.00 9.20 13.56
CA LEU A 7 2.94 9.61 14.47
C LEU A 7 1.97 8.45 14.65
N ASP A 8 2.09 7.73 15.76
CA ASP A 8 1.19 6.63 16.08
C ASP A 8 0.07 7.14 16.99
N ALA A 9 -1.01 7.65 16.38
CA ALA A 9 -2.21 8.11 17.08
C ALA A 9 -3.47 7.61 16.37
N PRO A 10 -4.56 7.32 17.12
CA PRO A 10 -5.80 6.82 16.53
C PRO A 10 -6.41 7.86 15.57
N GLY A 11 -6.90 7.40 14.42
CA GLY A 11 -7.49 8.24 13.39
C GLY A 11 -6.50 8.97 12.48
N VAL A 12 -5.19 8.70 12.61
CA VAL A 12 -4.17 9.27 11.71
C VAL A 12 -4.15 8.53 10.37
N LEU A 13 -4.11 9.29 9.27
CA LEU A 13 -3.94 8.76 7.94
C LEU A 13 -2.45 8.56 7.63
N HIS A 14 -2.07 7.30 7.41
CA HIS A 14 -0.73 6.94 6.97
C HIS A 14 -0.69 6.70 5.46
N HIS A 15 0.11 7.48 4.74
CA HIS A 15 0.41 7.18 3.35
C HIS A 15 1.50 6.10 3.28
N VAL A 16 1.14 4.92 2.79
CA VAL A 16 2.05 3.81 2.53
C VAL A 16 2.33 3.68 1.03
N MET A 17 3.60 3.65 0.65
CA MET A 17 4.03 3.42 -0.74
C MET A 17 4.86 2.15 -0.83
N GLY A 18 4.45 1.22 -1.69
CA GLY A 18 5.22 0.03 -2.06
C GLY A 18 5.90 0.22 -3.42
N ARG A 19 7.07 -0.39 -3.61
CA ARG A 19 7.79 -0.40 -4.89
C ARG A 19 8.14 -1.83 -5.30
N GLY A 20 8.14 -2.09 -6.60
CA GLY A 20 8.62 -3.37 -7.12
C GLY A 20 10.11 -3.56 -6.89
N ILE A 21 10.51 -4.83 -6.70
CA ILE A 21 11.91 -5.22 -6.65
C ILE A 21 12.55 -4.90 -8.00
N GLU A 22 13.79 -4.39 -8.00
CA GLU A 22 14.52 -4.01 -9.23
C GLU A 22 13.78 -3.01 -10.14
N ARG A 23 12.91 -2.16 -9.57
CA ARG A 23 12.06 -1.22 -10.34
C ARG A 23 11.15 -1.91 -11.36
N LYS A 24 10.87 -3.20 -11.18
CA LYS A 24 9.93 -3.94 -12.02
C LYS A 24 8.49 -3.61 -11.64
N ASN A 25 7.58 -3.93 -12.56
CA ASN A 25 6.15 -3.83 -12.29
C ASN A 25 5.78 -4.74 -11.11
N ILE A 26 5.01 -4.19 -10.17
CA ILE A 26 4.48 -4.96 -9.03
C ILE A 26 3.39 -5.93 -9.50
N PHE A 27 2.59 -5.49 -10.47
CA PHE A 27 1.51 -6.28 -11.05
C PHE A 27 1.76 -6.47 -12.54
N TRP A 28 1.68 -7.71 -12.99
CA TRP A 28 1.85 -8.09 -14.40
C TRP A 28 0.53 -8.00 -15.17
N ASN A 29 -0.60 -8.14 -14.47
CA ASN A 29 -1.93 -8.09 -15.03
C ASN A 29 -2.93 -7.57 -13.97
N ASP A 30 -4.17 -7.36 -14.39
CA ASP A 30 -5.25 -6.88 -13.53
C ASP A 30 -5.71 -7.90 -12.48
N LYS A 31 -5.48 -9.19 -12.73
CA LYS A 31 -5.81 -10.27 -11.80
C LYS A 31 -4.87 -10.28 -10.60
N ASP A 32 -3.55 -10.18 -10.83
CA ASP A 32 -2.52 -10.02 -9.80
C ASP A 32 -2.80 -8.81 -8.90
N ARG A 33 -3.22 -7.69 -9.53
CA ARG A 33 -3.62 -6.49 -8.77
C ARG A 33 -4.83 -6.76 -7.88
N SER A 34 -5.82 -7.50 -8.38
CA SER A 34 -7.05 -7.80 -7.64
C SER A 34 -6.75 -8.78 -6.49
N ASP A 35 -6.02 -9.86 -6.76
CA ASP A 35 -5.60 -10.84 -5.76
C ASP A 35 -4.78 -10.20 -4.63
N PHE A 36 -3.91 -9.24 -4.95
CA PHE A 36 -3.16 -8.49 -3.92
C PHE A 36 -4.07 -7.66 -3.04
N ILE A 37 -5.08 -7.00 -3.61
CA ILE A 37 -6.02 -6.18 -2.87
C ILE A 37 -6.91 -7.05 -1.98
N ASP A 38 -7.38 -8.19 -2.48
CA ASP A 38 -8.21 -9.11 -1.70
C ASP A 38 -7.44 -9.65 -0.49
N ARG A 39 -6.15 -9.98 -0.69
CA ARG A 39 -5.26 -10.38 0.41
C ARG A 39 -5.00 -9.24 1.39
N LEU A 40 -4.79 -8.02 0.88
CA LEU A 40 -4.58 -6.84 1.72
C LEU A 40 -5.83 -6.58 2.57
N ALA A 41 -7.03 -6.61 1.97
CA ALA A 41 -8.29 -6.45 2.66
C ALA A 41 -8.52 -7.53 3.72
N GLY A 42 -8.06 -8.77 3.48
CA GLY A 42 -8.11 -9.85 4.49
C GLY A 42 -7.16 -9.66 5.67
N VAL A 43 -6.10 -8.86 5.52
CA VAL A 43 -5.10 -8.59 6.58
C VAL A 43 -5.40 -7.29 7.32
N VAL A 44 -6.09 -6.35 6.69
CA VAL A 44 -6.51 -5.10 7.30
C VAL A 44 -7.50 -5.40 8.44
N GLU A 45 -7.01 -5.23 9.67
CA GLU A 45 -7.77 -5.39 10.90
C GLU A 45 -8.79 -4.24 11.04
N LYS A 46 -9.86 -4.41 11.83
CA LYS A 46 -11.00 -3.47 11.93
C LYS A 46 -10.63 -2.00 12.21
N ASP A 47 -9.41 -1.74 12.69
CA ASP A 47 -8.93 -0.42 13.07
C ASP A 47 -8.18 0.33 11.96
N ALA A 48 -8.02 -0.27 10.78
CA ALA A 48 -7.43 0.37 9.61
C ALA A 48 -8.39 0.28 8.41
N ASP A 49 -8.52 1.37 7.67
CA ASP A 49 -9.33 1.44 6.45
C ASP A 49 -8.49 1.93 5.27
N ILE A 50 -8.77 1.41 4.07
CA ILE A 50 -8.12 1.84 2.83
C ILE A 50 -8.92 3.01 2.25
N TYR A 51 -8.40 4.24 2.41
CA TYR A 51 -9.09 5.46 1.94
C TYR A 51 -8.96 5.70 0.42
N SER A 52 -7.77 5.45 -0.15
CA SER A 52 -7.54 5.61 -1.59
C SER A 52 -6.35 4.77 -2.06
N LYS A 53 -6.37 4.36 -3.33
CA LYS A 53 -5.26 3.62 -3.97
C LYS A 53 -4.92 4.22 -5.33
N THR A 54 -3.64 4.42 -5.60
CA THR A 54 -3.12 4.82 -6.90
C THR A 54 -1.97 3.91 -7.31
N GLY A 55 -2.00 3.39 -8.53
CA GLY A 55 -0.91 2.60 -9.11
C GLY A 55 -0.36 3.31 -10.33
N THR A 56 0.93 3.66 -10.30
CA THR A 56 1.60 4.24 -11.46
C THR A 56 2.36 3.12 -12.18
N PRO A 57 2.06 2.84 -13.46
CA PRO A 57 2.84 1.88 -14.23
C PRO A 57 4.28 2.37 -14.38
N VAL A 58 5.25 1.44 -14.31
CA VAL A 58 6.63 1.76 -14.65
C VAL A 58 6.69 1.94 -16.17
N LYS A 59 7.12 3.13 -16.62
CA LYS A 59 7.35 3.42 -18.04
C LYS A 59 8.53 2.62 -18.59
#